data_AF-A0A950X5Q4-F1
#
_entry.id   AF-A0A950X5Q4-F1
#
_cell.length_a   1.000
_cell.length_b   1.000
_cell.length_c   1.000
_cell.angle_alpha   90.00
_cell.angle_beta   90.00
_cell.angle_gamma   90.00
#
_symmetry.space_group_name_H-M   'P 1'
#
loop_
_entity.id
_entity.type
_entity.pdbx_description
1 polymer ?
#
loop_
_entity_poly.entity_id
_entity_poly.type
_entity_poly.pdbx_seq_one_letter_code
_entity_poly.pdbx_strand_id
1 'polypeptide(L)'
;MDNQIPEDPFRILARERSHEDARQTVATNRMLVQSLVIINGGAAIAALAYYGAHNPSGPGKLLVLLTIILYCLGVFTAVFAGLYVRRTTQEWSSFWELKSYPGLAERESVIEVHREHAIRSKRRSAGLLISSEVFFLIASLCLAMSLG
;
A
#
# COMPACT_ATOMS: atom_id res chain seq x y z
N MET A 1 -24.42 -40.92 -12.49
CA MET A 1 -24.86 -39.80 -13.35
C MET A 1 -24.61 -38.55 -12.54
N ASP A 2 -23.51 -37.87 -12.87
CA ASP A 2 -23.12 -36.64 -12.19
C ASP A 2 -24.16 -35.56 -12.51
N ASN A 3 -24.85 -35.10 -11.48
CA ASN A 3 -25.72 -33.93 -11.55
C ASN A 3 -24.81 -32.70 -11.76
N GLN A 4 -24.38 -32.48 -13.00
CA GLN A 4 -23.77 -31.22 -13.42
C GLN A 4 -24.87 -30.16 -13.43
N ILE A 5 -25.08 -29.53 -12.27
CA ILE A 5 -25.75 -28.24 -12.19
C ILE A 5 -24.96 -27.32 -13.13
N PRO A 6 -25.60 -26.72 -14.16
CA PRO A 6 -24.89 -25.85 -15.09
C PRO A 6 -24.15 -24.76 -14.29
N GLU A 7 -22.84 -24.66 -14.46
CA GLU A 7 -22.08 -23.60 -13.82
C GLU A 7 -22.60 -22.26 -14.34
N ASP A 8 -23.17 -21.47 -13.44
CA ASP A 8 -23.62 -20.12 -13.73
C ASP A 8 -22.43 -19.31 -14.30
N PRO A 9 -22.54 -18.73 -15.52
CA PRO A 9 -21.49 -17.90 -16.13
C PRO A 9 -21.00 -16.79 -15.19
N PHE A 10 -21.88 -16.29 -14.32
CA PHE A 10 -21.53 -15.28 -13.31
C PHE A 10 -20.56 -15.83 -12.26
N ARG A 11 -20.66 -17.12 -11.91
CA ARG A 11 -19.77 -17.81 -10.97
C ARG A 11 -18.37 -17.98 -11.56
N ILE A 12 -18.28 -18.34 -12.84
CA ILE A 12 -17.00 -18.45 -13.56
C ILE A 12 -16.32 -17.08 -13.64
N LEU A 13 -17.05 -16.04 -14.08
CA LEU A 13 -16.52 -14.68 -14.17
C LEU A 13 -16.11 -14.10 -12.81
N ALA A 14 -16.91 -14.34 -11.76
CA ALA A 14 -16.58 -13.93 -10.40
C ALA A 14 -15.31 -14.61 -9.89
N ARG A 15 -15.14 -15.91 -10.19
CA ARG A 15 -13.96 -16.69 -9.82
C ARG A 15 -12.72 -16.21 -10.58
N GLU A 16 -12.80 -16.00 -11.89
CA GLU A 16 -11.68 -15.48 -12.68
C GLU A 16 -11.27 -14.08 -12.25
N ARG A 17 -12.22 -13.13 -12.10
CA ARG A 17 -11.92 -11.79 -11.57
C ARG A 17 -11.30 -11.85 -10.18
N SER A 18 -11.82 -12.71 -9.30
CA SER A 18 -11.26 -12.85 -7.95
C SER A 18 -9.81 -13.31 -7.95
N HIS A 19 -9.39 -14.12 -8.92
CA HIS A 19 -8.02 -14.61 -9.02
C HIS A 19 -7.10 -13.67 -9.78
N GLU A 20 -7.53 -13.11 -10.91
CA GLU A 20 -6.69 -12.26 -11.76
C GLU A 20 -6.57 -10.83 -11.22
N ASP A 21 -7.68 -10.17 -10.88
CA ASP A 21 -7.65 -8.81 -10.34
C ASP A 21 -6.92 -8.78 -9.00
N ALA A 22 -7.11 -9.81 -8.16
CA ALA A 22 -6.37 -9.90 -6.90
C ALA A 22 -4.87 -10.09 -7.14
N ARG A 23 -4.46 -10.96 -8.07
CA ARG A 23 -3.04 -11.17 -8.40
C ARG A 23 -2.39 -9.90 -8.93
N GLN A 24 -3.02 -9.23 -9.89
CA GLN A 24 -2.48 -7.99 -10.48
C GLN A 24 -2.45 -6.86 -9.45
N THR A 25 -3.50 -6.70 -8.65
CA THR A 25 -3.57 -5.67 -7.61
C THR A 25 -2.51 -5.89 -6.54
N VAL A 26 -2.28 -7.14 -6.12
CA VAL A 26 -1.23 -7.48 -5.14
C VAL A 26 0.15 -7.20 -5.70
N ALA A 27 0.43 -7.67 -6.93
CA ALA A 27 1.73 -7.49 -7.56
C ALA A 27 2.07 -6.00 -7.72
N THR A 28 1.12 -5.23 -8.26
CA THR A 28 1.29 -3.78 -8.49
C THR A 28 1.47 -3.03 -7.17
N ASN A 29 0.62 -3.27 -6.17
CA ASN A 29 0.73 -2.59 -4.88
C ASN A 29 2.01 -2.98 -4.12
N ARG A 30 2.46 -4.24 -4.23
CA ARG A 30 3.72 -4.68 -3.66
C ARG A 30 4.90 -3.96 -4.32
N MET A 31 4.92 -3.89 -5.65
CA MET A 31 5.95 -3.16 -6.39
C MET A 31 5.95 -1.68 -6.02
N LEU A 32 4.78 -1.05 -5.90
CA LEU A 32 4.64 0.35 -5.50
C LEU A 32 5.21 0.60 -4.09
N VAL A 33 4.82 -0.21 -3.11
CA VAL A 33 5.33 -0.09 -1.73
C VAL A 33 6.84 -0.31 -1.68
N GLN A 34 7.35 -1.33 -2.36
CA GLN A 34 8.80 -1.58 -2.44
C GLN A 34 9.55 -0.41 -3.07
N SER A 35 9.02 0.15 -4.16
CA SER A 35 9.61 1.30 -4.84
C SER A 35 9.66 2.53 -3.93
N LEU A 36 8.56 2.85 -3.23
CA LEU A 36 8.51 3.97 -2.30
C LEU A 36 9.48 3.81 -1.13
N VAL A 37 9.62 2.59 -0.59
CA VAL A 37 10.60 2.30 0.47
C VAL A 37 12.03 2.49 -0.04
N ILE A 38 12.35 2.00 -1.24
CA ILE A 38 13.69 2.13 -1.83
C ILE A 38 14.01 3.59 -2.13
N ILE A 39 13.08 4.33 -2.72
CA ILE A 39 13.29 5.73 -3.10
C ILE A 39 13.48 6.60 -1.84
N ASN A 40 12.56 6.52 -0.88
CA ASN A 40 12.67 7.30 0.36
C ASN A 40 13.89 6.88 1.18
N GLY A 41 14.11 5.57 1.36
CA GLY A 41 15.24 5.06 2.13
C GLY A 41 16.59 5.39 1.47
N GLY A 42 16.69 5.23 0.15
CA GLY A 42 17.86 5.60 -0.63
C GLY A 42 18.17 7.10 -0.53
N ALA A 43 17.15 7.95 -0.64
CA ALA A 43 17.29 9.39 -0.49
C ALA A 43 17.74 9.79 0.94
N ALA A 44 17.19 9.14 1.97
CA ALA A 44 17.62 9.36 3.36
C ALA A 44 19.10 9.02 3.57
N ILE A 45 19.55 7.86 3.05
CA ILE A 45 20.95 7.43 3.14
C ILE A 45 21.86 8.38 2.36
N ALA A 46 21.47 8.78 1.15
CA ALA A 46 22.25 9.72 0.33
C ALA A 46 22.39 11.09 1.03
N ALA A 47 21.30 11.62 1.58
CA ALA A 47 21.33 12.85 2.36
C ALA A 47 22.25 12.71 3.59
N LEU A 48 22.10 11.62 4.35
CA LEU A 48 22.91 11.38 5.54
C LEU A 48 24.40 11.22 5.20
N ALA A 49 24.74 10.54 4.11
CA ALA A 49 26.13 10.40 3.64
C ALA A 49 26.71 11.75 3.20
N TYR A 50 25.96 12.52 2.40
CA TYR A 50 26.38 13.83 1.93
C TYR A 50 26.67 14.79 3.10
N TYR A 51 25.73 14.93 4.03
CA TYR A 51 25.88 15.83 5.18
C TYR A 51 26.73 15.27 6.33
N GLY A 52 26.93 13.96 6.37
CA GLY A 52 27.94 13.36 7.25
C GLY A 52 29.36 13.72 6.81
N ALA A 53 29.59 13.82 5.49
CA ALA A 53 30.86 14.26 4.93
C ALA A 53 31.04 15.80 4.93
N HIS A 54 29.94 16.55 4.80
CA HIS A 54 29.95 18.01 4.77
C HIS A 54 29.35 18.56 6.06
N ASN A 55 30.18 19.09 6.96
CA ASN A 55 29.73 19.67 8.23
C ASN A 55 28.91 20.95 7.97
N PRO A 56 27.57 20.92 7.97
CA PRO A 56 26.79 22.10 7.66
C PRO A 56 26.73 22.96 8.92
N SER A 57 27.45 24.09 8.93
CA SER A 57 27.34 25.11 9.97
C SER A 57 26.17 26.05 9.64
N GLY A 58 25.26 26.25 10.60
CA GLY A 58 24.13 27.18 10.48
C GLY A 58 22.75 26.54 10.21
N PRO A 59 21.77 27.32 9.72
CA PRO A 59 20.36 26.89 9.58
C PRO A 59 20.14 25.70 8.64
N GLY A 60 21.09 25.44 7.73
CA GLY A 60 21.09 24.25 6.87
C GLY A 60 21.05 22.94 7.66
N LYS A 61 21.69 22.87 8.85
CA LYS A 61 21.69 21.66 9.68
C LYS A 61 20.28 21.23 10.12
N LEU A 62 19.40 22.19 10.43
CA LEU A 62 18.03 21.90 10.83
C LEU A 62 17.20 21.39 9.65
N LEU A 63 17.34 22.01 8.48
CA LEU A 63 16.67 21.58 7.25
C LEU A 63 17.10 20.18 6.82
N VAL A 64 18.39 19.85 6.98
CA VAL A 64 18.93 18.51 6.72
C VAL A 64 18.32 17.48 7.65
N LEU A 65 18.27 17.77 8.96
CA LEU A 65 17.71 16.84 9.94
C LEU A 65 16.21 16.62 9.69
N LEU A 66 15.48 17.69 9.36
CA LEU A 66 14.08 17.61 8.94
C LEU A 66 13.91 16.76 7.68
N THR A 67 14.75 16.95 6.67
CA THR A 67 14.74 16.19 5.41
C THR A 67 14.89 14.69 5.67
N ILE A 68 15.86 14.30 6.50
CA ILE A 68 16.10 12.90 6.86
C ILE A 68 14.87 12.32 7.60
N ILE A 69 14.31 13.06 8.55
CA ILE A 69 13.09 12.65 9.27
C ILE A 69 11.94 12.43 8.30
N LEU A 70 11.72 13.35 7.35
CA LEU A 70 10.62 13.27 6.39
C LEU A 70 10.78 12.05 5.47
N TYR A 71 11.98 11.76 4.95
CA TYR A 71 12.21 10.53 4.19
C TYR A 71 11.94 9.28 5.05
N CYS A 72 12.36 9.25 6.31
CA CYS A 72 12.04 8.16 7.23
C CYS A 72 10.53 7.99 7.43
N LEU A 73 9.78 9.10 7.60
CA LEU A 73 8.31 9.06 7.68
C LEU A 73 7.68 8.55 6.37
N GLY A 74 8.26 8.89 5.22
CA GLY A 74 7.91 8.34 3.91
C GLY A 74 8.08 6.82 3.87
N VAL A 75 9.19 6.29 4.39
CA VAL A 75 9.41 4.84 4.52
C VAL A 75 8.38 4.20 5.45
N PHE A 76 8.17 4.76 6.66
CA PHE A 76 7.21 4.21 7.62
C PHE A 76 5.80 4.14 7.04
N THR A 77 5.33 5.22 6.42
CA THR A 77 3.99 5.25 5.80
C THR A 77 3.85 4.24 4.66
N ALA A 78 4.87 4.07 3.81
CA ALA A 78 4.88 3.05 2.76
C ALA A 78 4.82 1.63 3.33
N VAL A 79 5.58 1.34 4.39
CA VAL A 79 5.55 0.03 5.07
C VAL A 79 4.16 -0.26 5.65
N PHE A 80 3.56 0.71 6.35
CA PHE A 80 2.20 0.55 6.87
C PHE A 80 1.17 0.40 5.75
N ALA A 81 1.33 1.11 4.62
CA ALA A 81 0.47 0.92 3.45
C ALA A 81 0.53 -0.53 2.95
N GLY A 82 1.72 -1.14 2.92
CA GLY A 82 1.91 -2.55 2.57
C GLY A 82 1.15 -3.52 3.48
N LEU A 83 1.08 -3.24 4.78
CA LEU A 83 0.28 -4.04 5.72
C LEU A 83 -1.22 -3.97 5.40
N TYR A 84 -1.73 -2.77 5.08
CA TYR A 84 -3.12 -2.58 4.70
C TYR A 84 -3.44 -3.18 3.32
N VAL A 85 -2.52 -3.13 2.36
CA VAL A 85 -2.65 -3.82 1.06
C VAL A 85 -2.77 -5.33 1.27
N ARG A 86 -1.91 -5.91 2.12
CA ARG A 86 -1.96 -7.33 2.46
C ARG A 86 -3.31 -7.69 3.08
N ARG A 87 -3.79 -6.89 4.04
CA ARG A 87 -5.10 -7.10 4.67
C ARG A 87 -6.24 -7.00 3.66
N THR A 88 -6.27 -5.96 2.82
CA THR A 88 -7.28 -5.79 1.76
C THR A 88 -7.32 -7.01 0.84
N THR A 89 -6.17 -7.56 0.48
CA THR A 89 -6.09 -8.76 -0.36
C THR A 89 -6.71 -9.98 0.34
N GLN A 90 -6.38 -10.19 1.61
CA GLN A 90 -6.94 -11.30 2.39
C GLN A 90 -8.46 -11.19 2.52
N GLU A 91 -8.97 -10.00 2.86
CA GLU A 91 -10.41 -9.76 3.00
C GLU A 91 -11.16 -9.94 1.66
N TRP A 92 -10.58 -9.49 0.54
CA TRP A 92 -11.17 -9.73 -0.79
C TRP A 92 -11.16 -11.20 -1.19
N SER A 93 -10.07 -11.92 -0.89
CA SER A 93 -10.00 -13.36 -1.12
C SER A 93 -11.11 -14.09 -0.36
N SER A 94 -11.28 -13.80 0.93
CA SER A 94 -12.35 -14.37 1.76
C SER A 94 -13.74 -13.99 1.24
N PHE A 95 -13.95 -12.74 0.84
CA PHE A 95 -15.21 -12.28 0.25
C PHE A 95 -15.61 -13.10 -0.99
N TRP A 96 -14.68 -13.29 -1.94
CA TRP A 96 -14.98 -14.03 -3.16
C TRP A 96 -15.15 -15.54 -2.91
N GLU A 97 -14.36 -16.10 -2.00
CA GLU A 97 -14.53 -17.49 -1.54
C GLU A 97 -15.92 -17.70 -0.94
N LEU A 98 -16.35 -16.81 -0.03
CA LEU A 98 -17.68 -16.86 0.59
C LEU A 98 -18.80 -16.75 -0.46
N LYS A 99 -18.64 -15.87 -1.46
CA LYS A 99 -19.62 -15.67 -2.55
C LYS A 99 -19.72 -16.87 -3.49
N SER A 100 -18.68 -17.70 -3.59
CA SER A 100 -18.64 -18.86 -4.48
C SER A 100 -19.50 -20.05 -4.00
N TYR A 101 -19.87 -20.10 -2.71
CA TYR A 101 -20.76 -21.12 -2.13
C TYR A 101 -22.11 -20.50 -1.68
N PRO A 102 -23.18 -20.59 -2.51
CA PRO A 102 -24.51 -20.12 -2.16
C PRO A 102 -25.17 -21.13 -1.20
N GLY A 103 -25.75 -20.67 -0.07
CA GLY A 103 -26.54 -21.58 0.76
C GLY A 103 -27.09 -21.10 2.11
N LEU A 104 -26.66 -19.98 2.71
CA LEU A 104 -27.12 -19.60 4.05
C LEU A 104 -27.30 -18.09 4.17
N ALA A 105 -28.50 -17.61 4.53
CA ALA A 105 -28.82 -16.21 4.76
C ALA A 105 -27.95 -15.57 5.87
N GLU A 106 -27.48 -16.38 6.83
CA GLU A 106 -26.54 -15.97 7.88
C GLU A 106 -25.14 -15.62 7.32
N ARG A 107 -24.82 -16.04 6.09
CA ARG A 107 -23.53 -15.81 5.43
C ARG A 107 -23.49 -14.47 4.68
N GLU A 108 -24.64 -13.89 4.33
CA GLU A 108 -24.70 -12.58 3.65
C GLU A 108 -24.20 -11.45 4.56
N SER A 109 -24.53 -11.49 5.85
CA SER A 109 -24.04 -10.52 6.83
C SER A 109 -22.51 -10.60 6.96
N VAL A 110 -21.95 -11.81 6.98
CA VAL A 110 -20.50 -12.05 7.04
C VAL A 110 -19.79 -11.59 5.77
N ILE A 111 -20.40 -11.82 4.60
CA ILE A 111 -19.90 -11.35 3.30
C ILE A 111 -19.80 -9.81 3.28
N GLU A 112 -20.83 -9.10 3.74
CA GLU A 112 -20.81 -7.64 3.76
C GLU A 112 -19.76 -7.09 4.74
N VAL A 113 -19.54 -7.74 5.88
CA VAL A 113 -18.48 -7.36 6.83
C VAL A 113 -17.08 -7.45 6.19
N HIS A 114 -16.77 -8.54 5.48
CA HIS A 114 -15.49 -8.67 4.78
C HIS A 114 -15.33 -7.61 3.68
N ARG A 115 -16.41 -7.30 2.97
CA ARG A 115 -16.41 -6.24 1.95
C ARG A 115 -16.13 -4.87 2.57
N GLU A 116 -16.81 -4.50 3.65
CA GLU A 116 -16.58 -3.24 4.35
C GLU A 116 -15.15 -3.14 4.88
N HIS A 117 -14.62 -4.21 5.47
CA HIS A 117 -13.23 -4.26 5.93
C HIS A 117 -12.24 -4.09 4.77
N ALA A 118 -12.47 -4.75 3.64
CA ALA A 118 -11.65 -4.63 2.45
C ALA A 118 -11.64 -3.18 1.91
N ILE A 119 -12.80 -2.54 1.82
CA ILE A 119 -12.95 -1.14 1.37
C ILE A 119 -12.27 -0.18 2.33
N ARG A 120 -12.48 -0.33 3.65
CA ARG A 120 -11.88 0.53 4.68
C ARG A 120 -10.35 0.40 4.65
N SER A 121 -9.85 -0.82 4.53
CA SER A 121 -8.41 -1.09 4.42
C SER A 121 -7.82 -0.53 3.11
N LYS A 122 -8.57 -0.58 2.00
CA LYS A 122 -8.16 0.03 0.72
C LYS A 122 -8.05 1.55 0.83
N ARG A 123 -9.01 2.21 1.49
CA ARG A 123 -8.95 3.66 1.72
C ARG A 123 -7.77 4.05 2.60
N ARG A 124 -7.48 3.28 3.66
CA ARG A 124 -6.32 3.52 4.53
C ARG A 124 -5.00 3.34 3.82
N SER A 125 -4.84 2.28 3.02
CA SER A 125 -3.63 2.07 2.22
C SER A 125 -3.42 3.19 1.21
N ALA A 126 -4.46 3.61 0.48
CA ALA A 126 -4.36 4.74 -0.44
C ALA A 126 -3.92 6.03 0.26
N GLY A 127 -4.50 6.35 1.42
CA GLY A 127 -4.10 7.53 2.20
C GLY A 127 -2.64 7.47 2.66
N LEU A 128 -2.16 6.30 3.07
CA LEU A 128 -0.76 6.10 3.49
C LEU A 128 0.22 6.19 2.31
N LEU A 129 -0.14 5.70 1.13
CA LEU A 129 0.68 5.84 -0.09
C LEU A 129 0.83 7.31 -0.49
N ILE A 130 -0.29 8.05 -0.55
CA ILE A 130 -0.28 9.49 -0.86
C ILE A 130 0.56 10.24 0.19
N SER A 131 0.42 9.88 1.48
CA SER A 131 1.20 10.51 2.55
C SER A 131 2.71 10.25 2.37
N SER A 132 3.10 9.03 1.96
CA SER A 132 4.50 8.70 1.66
C SER A 132 5.07 9.56 0.53
N GLU A 133 4.31 9.76 -0.54
CA GLU A 133 4.68 10.63 -1.65
C GLU A 133 4.80 12.11 -1.24
N VAL A 134 3.84 12.59 -0.44
CA VAL A 134 3.88 13.97 0.09
C VAL A 134 5.12 14.18 0.97
N PHE A 135 5.45 13.22 1.85
CA PHE A 135 6.67 13.30 2.65
C PHE A 135 7.93 13.34 1.78
N PHE A 136 8.01 12.51 0.73
CA PHE A 136 9.11 12.54 -0.22
C PHE A 136 9.24 13.90 -0.92
N LEU A 137 8.14 14.48 -1.38
CA LEU A 137 8.12 15.77 -2.07
C LEU A 137 8.58 16.91 -1.15
N ILE A 138 8.05 16.97 0.08
CA ILE A 138 8.46 17.99 1.05
C ILE A 138 9.94 17.81 1.43
N ALA A 139 10.39 16.58 1.65
CA ALA A 139 11.79 16.29 1.93
C ALA A 139 12.71 16.72 0.77
N SER A 140 12.31 16.46 -0.47
CA SER A 140 13.06 16.86 -1.66
C SER A 140 13.16 18.37 -1.80
N LEU A 141 12.08 19.10 -1.50
CA LEU A 141 12.09 20.56 -1.46
C LEU A 141 13.01 21.11 -0.35
N CYS A 142 12.93 20.54 0.86
CA CYS A 142 13.83 20.90 1.95
C CYS A 142 15.29 20.65 1.59
N LEU A 143 15.58 19.53 0.93
CA LEU A 143 16.92 19.18 0.47
C LEU A 143 17.43 20.19 -0.55
N ALA A 144 16.61 20.53 -1.56
CA ALA A 144 16.96 21.52 -2.57
C ALA A 144 17.25 22.91 -1.95
N MET A 145 16.43 23.35 -1.00
CA MET A 145 16.65 24.61 -0.27
C MET A 145 17.89 24.59 0.63
N SER A 146 18.33 23.41 1.09
CA SER A 146 19.55 23.29 1.89
C SER A 146 20.84 23.26 1.07
N LEU A 147 20.73 23.03 -0.25
CA LEU A 147 21.85 22.98 -1.19
C LEU A 147 22.08 24.29 -1.95
N GLY A 148 21.03 25.12 -2.09
CA GLY A 148 21.09 26.46 -2.70
C GLY A 148 21.47 27.54 -1.70
#